data_AF-A0A6G0M4Z6-F1
#
_entry.id   AF-A0A6G0M4Z6-F1
#
_cell.length_a   1.000
_cell.length_b   1.000
_cell.length_c   1.000
_cell.angle_alpha   90.00
_cell.angle_beta   90.00
_cell.angle_gamma   90.00
#
_symmetry.space_group_name_H-M   'P 1'
#
loop_
_entity.id
_entity.type
_entity.pdbx_description
1 polymer ?
#
loop_
_entity_poly.entity_id
_entity_poly.type
_entity_poly.pdbx_seq_one_letter_code
_entity_poly.pdbx_strand_id
1 'polypeptide(L)' 'MRIYEMKLILPSSARDWRYNLDEDVRHSWKRFLKAFKMKYCKAKTSDSEM' A
#
# COMPACT_ATOMS: atom_id res chain seq x y z
N MET A 1 6.51 12.62 -3.11
CA MET A 1 5.12 12.30 -3.47
C MET A 1 4.23 12.79 -2.35
N ARG A 2 3.51 13.89 -2.56
CA ARG A 2 2.63 14.45 -1.51
C ARG A 2 1.41 13.54 -1.36
N ILE A 3 0.91 13.36 -0.14
CA ILE A 3 -0.24 12.49 0.17
C ILE A 3 -1.46 12.74 -0.74
N TYR A 4 -1.58 13.97 -1.26
CA TYR A 4 -2.60 14.37 -2.25
C TYR A 4 -2.49 13.65 -3.59
N GLU A 5 -1.28 13.45 -4.12
CA GLU A 5 -1.08 12.70 -5.38
C GLU A 5 -1.47 11.23 -5.21
N MET A 6 -1.22 10.67 -4.03
CA MET A 6 -1.68 9.32 -3.70
C MET A 6 -3.20 9.19 -3.64
N LYS A 7 -3.92 10.22 -3.19
CA LYS A 7 -5.40 10.19 -3.18
C LYS A 7 -5.96 10.09 -4.60
N LEU A 8 -5.28 10.66 -5.59
CA LEU A 8 -5.67 10.62 -7.01
C LEU A 8 -5.23 9.32 -7.71
N ILE A 9 -4.08 8.75 -7.34
CA ILE A 9 -3.50 7.59 -8.01
C ILE A 9 -4.01 6.25 -7.44
N LEU A 10 -4.46 6.23 -6.18
CA LEU A 10 -4.89 4.99 -5.54
C LEU A 10 -6.34 4.62 -5.90
N PRO A 11 -6.60 3.36 -6.31
CA PRO A 11 -7.96 2.87 -6.51
C PRO A 11 -8.77 2.97 -5.21
N SER A 12 -10.09 3.10 -5.33
CA SER A 12 -10.99 3.28 -4.16
C SER A 12 -10.77 2.22 -3.08
N SER A 13 -10.59 0.95 -3.46
CA SER A 13 -10.30 -0.14 -2.53
C SER A 13 -9.01 0.03 -1.73
N ALA A 14 -7.98 0.67 -2.30
CA ALA A 14 -6.74 1.00 -1.59
C ALA A 14 -6.90 2.19 -0.65
N ARG A 15 -7.79 3.14 -0.98
CA ARG A 15 -8.14 4.25 -0.08
C ARG A 15 -8.94 3.74 1.12
N ASP A 16 -9.95 2.93 0.89
CA ASP A 16 -10.78 2.35 1.96
C ASP A 16 -9.93 1.47 2.88
N TRP A 17 -9.08 0.63 2.31
CA TRP A 17 -8.13 -0.15 3.12
C TRP A 17 -7.17 0.72 3.93
N ARG A 18 -6.66 1.82 3.36
CA ARG A 18 -5.78 2.74 4.09
C ARG A 18 -6.46 3.33 5.32
N TYR A 19 -7.76 3.64 5.26
CA TYR A 19 -8.49 4.17 6.43
C TYR A 19 -8.61 3.16 7.56
N ASN A 20 -8.61 1.86 7.24
CA ASN A 20 -8.64 0.76 8.20
C ASN A 20 -7.27 0.42 8.82
N LEU A 21 -6.20 1.12 8.43
CA LEU A 21 -4.88 0.96 9.05
C LEU A 21 -4.75 1.81 10.32
N ASP A 22 -3.94 1.33 11.26
CA ASP A 22 -3.55 2.10 12.45
C ASP A 22 -3.01 3.48 12.08
N GLU A 23 -3.31 4.47 12.92
CA GLU A 23 -2.88 5.85 12.70
C GLU A 23 -1.37 5.97 12.52
N ASP A 24 -0.58 5.29 13.34
CA ASP A 24 0.88 5.26 13.21
C ASP A 24 1.37 4.72 11.86
N VAL A 25 0.62 3.76 11.29
CA VAL A 25 0.93 3.20 9.97
C VAL A 25 0.53 4.16 8.87
N ARG A 26 -0.60 4.88 9.01
CA ARG A 26 -1.08 5.88 8.04
C ARG A 26 -0.19 7.12 7.95
N HIS A 27 0.38 7.54 9.08
CA HIS A 27 1.26 8.71 9.21
C HIS A 27 2.72 8.39 8.89
N SER A 28 3.17 7.16 9.14
CA SER A 28 4.51 6.72 8.75
C SER A 28 4.54 6.23 7.32
N TRP A 29 5.07 7.05 6.41
CA TRP A 29 5.22 6.68 4.99
C TRP A 29 5.95 5.36 4.77
N LYS A 30 7.01 5.10 5.57
CA LYS A 30 7.80 3.87 5.50
C LYS A 30 6.96 2.63 5.84
N ARG A 31 6.13 2.70 6.89
CA ARG A 31 5.24 1.60 7.31
C ARG A 31 4.08 1.42 6.33
N PHE A 32 3.47 2.52 5.89
CA PHE A 32 2.43 2.52 4.87
C PHE A 32 2.91 1.83 3.58
N LEU A 33 4.07 2.20 3.06
CA LEU A 33 4.61 1.63 1.82
C LEU A 33 4.89 0.13 1.95
N LYS A 34 5.37 -0.34 3.12
CA LYS A 34 5.59 -1.77 3.40
C LYS A 34 4.27 -2.54 3.36
N ALA A 35 3.25 -2.06 4.07
CA ALA A 35 1.93 -2.68 4.09
C ALA A 35 1.27 -2.66 2.70
N PHE A 36 1.40 -1.54 1.98
CA PHE A 36 0.85 -1.38 0.63
C PHE A 36 1.49 -2.37 -0.35
N LYS A 37 2.82 -2.48 -0.35
CA LYS A 37 3.53 -3.48 -1.17
C LYS A 37 3.14 -4.91 -0.82
N MET A 38 3.01 -5.23 0.47
CA MET A 38 2.63 -6.58 0.90
C MET A 38 1.21 -6.97 0.46
N LYS A 39 0.28 -6.00 0.46
CA LYS A 39 -1.11 -6.24 0.06
C LYS A 39 -1.33 -6.22 -1.45
N TYR A 40 -0.80 -5.22 -2.14
CA TYR A 40 -1.09 -4.96 -3.55
C TYR A 40 0.02 -5.38 -4.49
N CYS A 41 1.27 -5.27 -4.07
CA CYS A 41 2.42 -5.76 -4.82
C CYS A 41 2.81 -7.16 -4.34
N LYS A 42 1.83 -8.01 -3.94
CA LYS A 42 2.04 -9.43 -3.64
C LYS A 42 3.06 -9.92 -4.64
N ALA A 43 4.27 -10.17 -4.16
CA ALA A 43 5.35 -10.54 -5.03
C ALA A 43 4.82 -11.73 -5.82
N LYS A 44 4.93 -11.66 -7.15
CA LYS A 44 5.21 -12.86 -7.89
C LYS A 44 6.55 -13.38 -7.33
N THR A 45 6.56 -14.02 -6.16
CA THR A 45 7.31 -15.27 -6.02
C THR A 45 6.56 -16.26 -6.88
N SER A 46 6.67 -16.05 -8.20
CA SER A 46 6.65 -17.13 -9.14
C SER A 46 7.95 -17.84 -8.82
N ASP A 47 7.84 -18.84 -7.98
CA ASP A 47 8.69 -20.01 -8.03
C ASP A 47 8.42 -20.67 -9.40
N SER A 48 8.85 -19.98 -10.47
CA SER A 48 8.81 -20.45 -11.85
C SER A 48 10.21 -20.31 -12.42
N GLU A 49 11.17 -20.77 -11.63
CA GLU A 49 12.34 -21.44 -12.15
C GLU A 49 12.21 -22.89 -11.69
N MET A 50 11.39 -23.70 -12.38
CA MET A 50 11.64 -25.11 -12.72
C MET A 50 10.61 -25.56 -13.75
#